data_AF-G7EST2-F1
#
_entry.id   AF-G7EST2-F1
#
_cell.length_a   1.000
_cell.length_b   1.000
_cell.length_c   1.000
_cell.angle_alpha   90.00
_cell.angle_beta   90.00
_cell.angle_gamma   90.00
#
_symmetry.space_group_name_H-M   'P 1'
#
loop_
_entity.id
_entity.type
_entity.pdbx_description
1 polymer ?
#
loop_
_entity_poly.entity_id
_entity_poly.type
_entity_poly.pdbx_seq_one_letter_code
_entity_poly.pdbx_strand_id
1 'polypeptide(L)'
;MAPYTLDQYVNSLSAQLSHIKEPFKSTASIAVSSFYLADALDSHVAQGQGAGLSQQIQESLITQFTQLGYNTVEYRLENQLNLSASADSVLSRNTGNLKQRQIIDFVITGTLTRQEHAYIVNARMVNMQTNQVVSAGSTEIPINVMWSNEKIQQRGDYIYRSEY
;
A
#
# COMPACT_ATOMS: atom_id res chain seq x y z
N MET A 1 23.19 -3.87 -1.62
CA MET A 1 22.07 -3.04 -1.12
C MET A 1 21.03 -2.93 -2.23
N ALA A 2 19.76 -2.64 -1.92
CA ALA A 2 18.75 -2.46 -2.97
C ALA A 2 19.14 -1.29 -3.91
N PRO A 3 18.93 -1.41 -5.23
CA PRO A 3 19.30 -0.36 -6.19
C PRO A 3 18.34 0.85 -6.16
N TYR A 4 17.14 0.69 -5.59
CA TYR A 4 16.09 1.71 -5.55
C TYR A 4 15.42 1.77 -4.17
N THR A 5 14.84 2.92 -3.85
CA THR A 5 14.00 3.09 -2.66
C THR A 5 12.61 2.48 -2.89
N LEU A 6 11.87 2.22 -1.80
CA LEU A 6 10.50 1.71 -1.91
C LEU A 6 9.61 2.64 -2.75
N ASP A 7 9.73 3.95 -2.54
CA ASP A 7 8.94 4.93 -3.29
C ASP A 7 9.20 4.87 -4.80
N GLN A 8 10.42 4.56 -5.23
CA GLN A 8 10.74 4.38 -6.65
C GLN A 8 10.10 3.11 -7.24
N TYR A 9 10.09 2.00 -6.49
CA TYR A 9 9.34 0.80 -6.92
C TYR A 9 7.84 1.07 -7.01
N VAL A 10 7.28 1.81 -6.05
CA VAL A 10 5.86 2.19 -6.07
C VAL A 10 5.57 3.20 -7.18
N ASN A 11 6.51 4.09 -7.53
CA ASN A 11 6.37 5.02 -8.66
C ASN A 11 6.27 4.27 -10.00
N SER A 12 7.10 3.24 -10.21
CA SER A 12 6.95 2.38 -11.37
C SER A 12 5.58 1.68 -11.38
N LEU A 13 5.11 1.23 -10.21
CA LEU A 13 3.81 0.57 -10.08
C LEU A 13 2.64 1.53 -10.38
N SER A 14 2.69 2.78 -9.90
CA SER A 14 1.66 3.78 -10.19
C SER A 14 1.65 4.20 -11.66
N ALA A 15 2.82 4.31 -12.29
CA ALA A 15 2.93 4.56 -13.73
C ALA A 15 2.34 3.41 -14.57
N GLN A 16 2.45 2.16 -14.11
CA GLN A 16 1.76 1.05 -14.77
C GLN A 16 0.23 1.15 -14.59
N LEU A 17 -0.22 1.45 -13.37
CA LEU A 17 -1.64 1.55 -13.02
C LEU A 17 -2.35 2.78 -13.62
N SER A 18 -1.62 3.83 -14.02
CA SER A 18 -2.18 5.01 -14.68
C SER A 18 -2.55 4.75 -16.14
N HIS A 19 -2.06 3.66 -16.73
CA HIS A 19 -2.49 3.19 -18.05
C HIS A 19 -3.85 2.48 -17.95
N ILE A 20 -4.92 3.27 -17.98
CA ILE A 20 -6.31 2.80 -17.86
C ILE A 20 -6.85 2.47 -19.25
N LYS A 21 -7.39 1.26 -19.44
CA LYS A 21 -7.87 0.75 -20.74
C LYS A 21 -9.28 1.22 -21.12
N GLU A 22 -10.03 1.78 -20.18
CA GLU A 22 -11.41 2.23 -20.38
C GLU A 22 -11.51 3.77 -20.32
N PRO A 23 -12.59 4.35 -20.90
CA PRO A 23 -12.86 5.77 -20.75
C PRO A 23 -12.93 6.18 -19.28
N PHE A 24 -11.88 6.87 -18.82
CA PHE A 24 -11.77 7.33 -17.44
C PHE A 24 -12.28 8.76 -17.34
N LYS A 25 -13.34 8.99 -16.55
CA LYS A 25 -13.80 10.35 -16.25
C LYS A 25 -12.85 10.95 -15.22
N SER A 26 -12.40 12.19 -15.43
CA SER A 26 -11.53 12.90 -14.48
C SER A 26 -12.14 13.07 -13.08
N THR A 27 -13.47 13.01 -12.98
CA THR A 27 -14.20 13.09 -11.71
C THR A 27 -14.30 11.75 -10.98
N ALA A 28 -13.92 10.64 -11.63
CA ALA A 28 -14.08 9.31 -11.06
C ALA A 28 -13.19 9.13 -9.83
N SER A 29 -13.79 8.66 -8.74
CA SER A 29 -13.09 8.48 -7.48
C SER A 29 -12.29 7.19 -7.44
N ILE A 30 -11.05 7.26 -6.94
CA ILE A 30 -10.17 6.11 -6.75
C ILE A 30 -9.89 5.93 -5.26
N ALA A 31 -10.18 4.74 -4.72
CA ALA A 31 -9.71 4.35 -3.39
C ALA A 31 -8.53 3.38 -3.51
N VAL A 32 -7.58 3.44 -2.56
CA VAL A 32 -6.47 2.48 -2.49
C VAL A 32 -6.66 1.59 -1.27
N SER A 33 -6.96 0.32 -1.48
CA SER A 33 -7.10 -0.67 -0.41
C SER A 33 -5.74 -1.21 0.05
N SER A 34 -5.74 -1.95 1.17
CA SER A 34 -4.55 -2.66 1.64
C SER A 34 -4.14 -3.79 0.68
N PHE A 35 -2.89 -4.21 0.79
CA PHE A 35 -2.32 -5.31 0.03
C PHE A 35 -2.31 -6.59 0.88
N TYR A 36 -2.74 -7.69 0.29
CA TYR A 36 -2.95 -8.96 1.00
C TYR A 36 -1.86 -9.97 0.68
N LEU A 37 -1.58 -10.95 1.55
CA LEU A 37 -0.72 -12.06 1.12
C LEU A 37 -1.47 -12.91 0.09
N ALA A 38 -0.81 -13.29 -1.00
CA ALA A 38 -1.44 -14.01 -2.12
C ALA A 38 -1.95 -15.40 -1.73
N ASP A 39 -1.31 -16.06 -0.75
CA ASP A 39 -1.71 -17.35 -0.18
C ASP A 39 -2.79 -17.22 0.91
N ALA A 40 -3.17 -15.99 1.28
CA ALA A 40 -4.12 -15.70 2.35
C ALA A 40 -5.29 -14.81 1.89
N LEU A 41 -5.75 -15.03 0.65
CA LEU A 41 -6.89 -14.34 0.02
C LEU A 41 -8.19 -14.36 0.86
N ASP A 42 -8.26 -15.19 1.90
CA ASP A 42 -9.42 -15.35 2.78
C ASP A 42 -9.58 -14.30 3.89
N SER A 43 -8.65 -13.35 4.11
CA SER A 43 -8.90 -12.07 4.86
C SER A 43 -7.65 -11.40 5.44
N HIS A 44 -6.45 -11.98 5.30
CA HIS A 44 -5.31 -11.48 6.07
C HIS A 44 -4.52 -10.41 5.29
N VAL A 45 -4.54 -9.19 5.81
CA VAL A 45 -3.47 -8.23 5.55
C VAL A 45 -2.16 -8.90 5.91
N ALA A 46 -1.12 -8.63 5.12
CA ALA A 46 0.19 -9.22 5.35
C ALA A 46 0.63 -9.05 6.82
N GLN A 47 1.18 -10.10 7.42
CA GLN A 47 1.62 -10.12 8.81
C GLN A 47 3.13 -9.90 8.90
N GLY A 48 3.60 -9.41 10.06
CA GLY A 48 5.00 -9.14 10.31
C GLY A 48 5.59 -8.11 9.32
N GLN A 49 6.74 -8.43 8.72
CA GLN A 49 7.42 -7.54 7.78
C GLN A 49 6.57 -7.17 6.57
N GLY A 50 5.67 -8.07 6.13
CA GLY A 50 4.72 -7.78 5.06
C GLY A 50 3.67 -6.74 5.44
N ALA A 51 3.33 -6.60 6.73
CA ALA A 51 2.36 -5.61 7.20
C ALA A 51 2.86 -4.18 6.95
N GLY A 52 4.11 -3.91 7.32
CA GLY A 52 4.76 -2.62 7.11
C GLY A 52 4.90 -2.30 5.62
N LEU A 53 5.29 -3.29 4.82
CA LEU A 53 5.37 -3.11 3.36
C LEU A 53 3.99 -2.85 2.74
N SER A 54 2.96 -3.61 3.11
CA SER A 54 1.59 -3.39 2.64
C SER A 54 1.10 -1.98 2.97
N GLN A 55 1.33 -1.52 4.20
CA GLN A 55 0.92 -0.19 4.61
C GLN A 55 1.65 0.87 3.78
N GLN A 56 2.97 0.74 3.64
CA GLN A 56 3.75 1.71 2.89
C GLN A 56 3.38 1.76 1.40
N ILE A 57 3.11 0.62 0.77
CA ILE A 57 2.62 0.60 -0.62
C ILE A 57 1.27 1.33 -0.73
N GLN A 58 0.35 1.10 0.21
CA GLN A 58 -0.95 1.78 0.23
C GLN A 58 -0.77 3.30 0.35
N GLU A 59 0.02 3.78 1.32
CA GLU A 59 0.25 5.22 1.53
C GLU A 59 0.99 5.88 0.35
N SER A 60 2.00 5.21 -0.22
CA SER A 60 2.74 5.73 -1.37
C SER A 60 1.85 5.78 -2.61
N LEU A 61 0.96 4.81 -2.84
CA LEU A 61 0.00 4.86 -3.95
C LEU A 61 -1.05 5.97 -3.77
N ILE A 62 -1.59 6.18 -2.56
CA ILE A 62 -2.49 7.30 -2.26
C ILE A 62 -1.81 8.63 -2.62
N THR A 63 -0.56 8.79 -2.18
CA THR A 63 0.25 9.99 -2.45
C THR A 63 0.45 10.20 -3.95
N GLN A 64 0.92 9.18 -4.66
CA GLN A 64 1.27 9.28 -6.08
C GLN A 64 0.05 9.49 -6.97
N PHE A 65 -1.07 8.79 -6.70
CA PHE A 65 -2.31 9.01 -7.45
C PHE A 65 -2.86 10.42 -7.24
N THR A 66 -2.76 10.96 -6.02
CA THR A 66 -3.13 12.35 -5.75
C THR A 66 -2.22 13.32 -6.52
N GLN A 67 -0.90 13.09 -6.55
CA GLN A 67 0.05 13.92 -7.30
C GLN A 67 -0.14 13.85 -8.82
N LEU A 68 -0.61 12.70 -9.34
CA LEU A 68 -0.97 12.52 -10.75
C LEU A 68 -2.29 13.22 -11.13
N GLY A 69 -3.00 13.82 -10.16
CA GLY A 69 -4.24 14.56 -10.40
C GLY A 69 -5.51 13.71 -10.38
N TYR A 70 -5.44 12.45 -9.92
CA TYR A 70 -6.62 11.62 -9.73
C TYR A 70 -7.42 12.05 -8.50
N ASN A 71 -8.75 11.86 -8.56
CA ASN A 71 -9.64 12.06 -7.42
C ASN A 71 -9.50 10.89 -6.43
N THR A 72 -8.44 10.91 -5.63
CA THR A 72 -8.13 9.86 -4.65
C THR A 72 -8.93 10.07 -3.36
N VAL A 73 -9.61 9.02 -2.88
CA VAL A 73 -10.46 9.05 -1.69
C VAL A 73 -9.81 8.35 -0.52
N GLU A 74 -9.65 9.08 0.59
CA GLU A 74 -9.28 8.50 1.89
C GLU A 74 -10.54 7.94 2.59
N TYR A 75 -10.85 6.69 2.30
CA TYR A 75 -12.04 6.01 2.83
C TYR A 75 -11.93 5.67 4.33
N ARG A 76 -10.73 5.77 4.93
CA ARG A 76 -10.49 5.53 6.36
C ARG A 76 -10.73 6.77 7.23
N LEU A 77 -11.12 7.89 6.62
CA LEU A 77 -11.33 9.15 7.33
C LEU A 77 -12.53 9.03 8.30
N GLU A 78 -12.32 9.43 9.54
CA GLU A 78 -13.34 9.50 10.57
C GLU A 78 -14.19 10.79 10.47
N ASN A 79 -15.37 10.76 11.09
CA ASN A 79 -16.23 11.95 11.21
C ASN A 79 -15.68 13.02 12.16
N GLN A 80 -14.76 12.65 13.05
CA GLN A 80 -14.22 13.51 14.10
C GLN A 80 -12.71 13.32 14.27
N LEU A 81 -12.06 14.33 14.86
CA LEU A 81 -10.67 14.25 15.29
C LEU A 81 -10.62 13.52 16.64
N ASN A 82 -9.96 12.37 16.69
CA ASN A 82 -9.73 11.65 17.94
C ASN A 82 -8.45 12.15 18.58
N LEU A 83 -8.59 12.74 19.76
CA LEU A 83 -7.46 13.21 20.55
C LEU A 83 -6.99 12.10 21.50
N SER A 84 -5.68 11.93 21.64
CA SER A 84 -5.12 11.04 22.67
C SER A 84 -3.88 11.66 23.32
N ALA A 85 -3.46 11.10 24.45
CA ALA A 85 -2.28 11.58 25.17
C ALA A 85 -0.97 11.48 24.35
N SER A 86 -0.92 10.57 23.37
CA SER A 86 0.28 10.30 22.58
C SER A 86 0.22 10.85 21.15
N ALA A 87 -0.96 10.92 20.54
CA ALA A 87 -1.16 11.41 19.18
C ALA A 87 -2.64 11.61 18.86
N ASP A 88 -2.93 12.59 18.01
CA ASP A 88 -4.26 12.76 17.46
C ASP A 88 -4.41 11.94 16.17
N SER A 89 -5.59 11.39 15.91
CA SER A 89 -5.88 10.61 14.69
C SER A 89 -7.22 10.99 14.09
N VAL A 90 -7.25 11.04 12.76
CA VAL A 90 -8.47 11.17 11.95
C VAL A 90 -8.71 9.93 11.09
N LEU A 91 -7.84 8.91 11.17
CA LEU A 91 -7.93 7.70 10.35
C LEU A 91 -8.28 6.50 11.23
N SER A 92 -9.14 5.62 10.70
CA SER A 92 -9.52 4.41 11.38
C SER A 92 -9.92 3.29 10.43
N ARG A 93 -9.87 2.07 10.96
CA ARG A 93 -10.37 0.87 10.29
C ARG A 93 -11.72 0.43 10.85
N ASN A 94 -12.21 1.09 11.92
CA ASN A 94 -13.52 0.80 12.47
C ASN A 94 -14.60 1.42 11.59
N THR A 95 -15.31 0.57 10.86
CA THR A 95 -16.39 0.98 9.95
C THR A 95 -17.49 1.82 10.61
N GLY A 96 -17.70 1.70 11.93
CA GLY A 96 -18.65 2.51 12.69
C GLY A 96 -18.22 3.96 12.89
N ASN A 97 -16.93 4.26 12.74
CA ASN A 97 -16.37 5.60 12.94
C ASN A 97 -16.17 6.38 11.63
N LEU A 98 -16.21 5.67 10.49
CA LEU A 98 -15.90 6.25 9.19
C LEU A 98 -16.93 7.28 8.78
N LYS A 99 -16.50 8.25 7.97
CA LYS A 99 -17.44 9.12 7.26
C LYS A 99 -18.42 8.29 6.44
N GLN A 100 -19.62 8.85 6.25
CA GLN A 100 -20.68 8.22 5.47
C GLN A 100 -20.13 7.72 4.12
N ARG A 101 -20.63 6.57 3.65
CA ARG A 101 -20.08 5.82 2.51
C ARG A 101 -19.76 6.76 1.34
N GLN A 102 -18.47 6.88 1.06
CA GLN A 102 -17.99 7.59 -0.12
C GLN A 102 -18.35 6.76 -1.36
N ILE A 103 -18.79 7.41 -2.43
CA ILE A 103 -18.96 6.74 -3.72
C ILE A 103 -17.54 6.50 -4.27
N ILE A 104 -17.17 5.24 -4.42
CA ILE A 104 -15.88 4.79 -4.95
C ILE A 104 -16.16 4.16 -6.32
N ASP A 105 -15.70 4.80 -7.40
CA ASP A 105 -15.86 4.29 -8.76
C ASP A 105 -14.84 3.20 -9.07
N PHE A 106 -13.60 3.39 -8.62
CA PHE A 106 -12.49 2.48 -8.82
C PHE A 106 -11.76 2.18 -7.51
N VAL A 107 -11.30 0.94 -7.36
CA VAL A 107 -10.43 0.54 -6.25
C VAL A 107 -9.11 0.02 -6.79
N ILE A 108 -8.00 0.49 -6.22
CA ILE A 108 -6.69 -0.13 -6.36
C ILE A 108 -6.54 -1.15 -5.23
N THR A 109 -6.24 -2.38 -5.60
CA THR A 109 -5.99 -3.48 -4.67
C THR A 109 -4.87 -4.35 -5.18
N GLY A 110 -4.28 -5.17 -4.32
CA GLY A 110 -3.17 -6.01 -4.72
C GLY A 110 -2.80 -7.10 -3.74
N THR A 111 -1.88 -7.94 -4.18
CA THR A 111 -1.35 -9.05 -3.42
C THR A 111 0.17 -8.98 -3.32
N LEU A 112 0.70 -9.49 -2.21
CA LEU A 112 2.10 -9.66 -1.92
C LEU A 112 2.41 -11.16 -1.89
N THR A 113 3.43 -11.59 -2.62
CA THR A 113 3.98 -12.95 -2.50
C THR A 113 5.39 -12.82 -1.95
N ARG A 114 5.63 -13.41 -0.78
CA ARG A 114 6.98 -13.43 -0.19
C ARG A 114 7.84 -14.46 -0.91
N GLN A 115 9.01 -14.04 -1.33
CA GLN A 115 10.10 -14.91 -1.79
C GLN A 115 11.29 -14.80 -0.82
N GLU A 116 12.36 -15.56 -1.09
CA GLU A 116 13.55 -15.57 -0.22
C GLU A 116 14.25 -14.20 -0.14
N HIS A 117 14.26 -13.44 -1.24
CA HIS A 117 15.02 -12.20 -1.36
C HIS A 117 14.16 -10.97 -1.68
N ALA A 118 12.87 -11.15 -1.98
CA ALA A 118 11.98 -10.09 -2.41
C ALA A 118 10.51 -10.35 -2.05
N TYR A 119 9.69 -9.32 -2.19
CA TYR A 119 8.24 -9.43 -2.29
C TYR A 119 7.81 -9.13 -3.72
N ILE A 120 7.04 -10.04 -4.32
CA ILE A 120 6.34 -9.77 -5.57
C ILE A 120 5.03 -9.05 -5.24
N VAL A 121 4.87 -7.85 -5.78
CA VAL A 121 3.69 -7.03 -5.60
C VAL A 121 2.91 -7.00 -6.89
N ASN A 122 1.68 -7.49 -6.86
CA ASN A 122 0.74 -7.37 -7.98
C ASN A 122 -0.37 -6.41 -7.58
N ALA A 123 -0.61 -5.38 -8.38
CA ALA A 123 -1.67 -4.42 -8.18
C ALA A 123 -2.62 -4.37 -9.37
N ARG A 124 -3.88 -4.07 -9.10
CA ARG A 124 -4.94 -3.91 -10.10
C ARG A 124 -5.87 -2.79 -9.69
N MET A 125 -6.25 -1.99 -10.67
CA MET A 125 -7.37 -1.06 -10.58
C MET A 125 -8.63 -1.77 -11.10
N VAL A 126 -9.67 -1.80 -10.27
CA VAL A 126 -10.93 -2.49 -10.56
C VAL A 126 -12.06 -1.48 -10.59
N ASN A 127 -12.89 -1.54 -11.63
CA ASN A 127 -14.15 -0.81 -11.69
C ASN A 127 -15.14 -1.46 -10.71
N MET A 128 -15.60 -0.69 -9.71
CA MET A 128 -16.46 -1.20 -8.64
C MET A 128 -17.88 -1.54 -9.11
N GLN A 129 -18.32 -1.02 -10.25
CA GLN A 129 -19.65 -1.29 -10.80
C GLN A 129 -19.66 -2.54 -11.68
N THR A 130 -18.60 -2.75 -12.48
CA THR A 130 -18.54 -3.84 -13.46
C THR A 130 -17.65 -5.01 -13.04
N ASN A 131 -16.88 -4.86 -11.95
CA ASN A 131 -15.82 -5.79 -11.51
C ASN A 131 -14.69 -5.99 -12.53
N GLN A 132 -14.59 -5.14 -13.55
CA GLN A 132 -13.55 -5.26 -14.58
C GLN A 132 -12.23 -4.70 -14.06
N VAL A 133 -11.14 -5.41 -14.35
CA VAL A 133 -9.77 -4.91 -14.16
C VAL A 133 -9.46 -3.96 -15.31
N VAL A 134 -9.37 -2.66 -15.00
CA VAL A 134 -9.18 -1.60 -16.01
C VAL A 134 -7.71 -1.20 -16.18
N SER A 135 -6.89 -1.51 -15.18
CA SER A 135 -5.43 -1.40 -15.23
C SER A 135 -4.78 -2.37 -14.25
N ALA A 136 -3.54 -2.75 -14.51
CA ALA A 136 -2.76 -3.64 -13.65
C ALA A 136 -1.26 -3.33 -13.77
N GLY A 137 -0.53 -3.61 -12.71
CA GLY A 137 0.92 -3.48 -12.68
C GLY A 137 1.54 -4.48 -11.71
N SER A 138 2.84 -4.72 -11.89
CA SER A 138 3.61 -5.59 -11.01
C SER A 138 4.99 -5.01 -10.75
N THR A 139 5.53 -5.29 -9.58
CA THR A 139 6.90 -4.93 -9.22
C THR A 139 7.46 -5.93 -8.22
N GLU A 140 8.78 -6.10 -8.25
CA GLU A 140 9.52 -6.92 -7.29
C GLU A 140 10.29 -5.99 -6.35
N ILE A 141 10.03 -6.09 -5.06
CA ILE A 141 10.61 -5.22 -4.04
C ILE A 141 11.58 -6.06 -3.19
N PRO A 142 12.90 -5.84 -3.31
CA PRO A 142 13.88 -6.55 -2.50
C PRO A 142 13.63 -6.35 -1.01
N ILE A 143 13.78 -7.41 -0.22
CA ILE A 143 13.51 -7.40 1.22
C ILE A 143 14.39 -6.38 1.97
N ASN A 144 15.59 -6.12 1.48
CA ASN A 144 16.53 -5.14 2.06
C ASN A 144 16.19 -3.67 1.74
N VAL A 145 15.13 -3.37 0.98
CA VAL A 145 14.68 -1.99 0.73
C VAL A 145 14.14 -1.35 2.00
N MET A 146 13.39 -2.12 2.81
CA MET A 146 12.81 -1.63 4.08
C MET A 146 13.84 -1.53 5.20
N TRP A 147 15.00 -2.17 5.04
CA TRP A 147 16.08 -2.18 6.03
C TRP A 147 17.39 -1.85 5.34
N SER A 148 17.59 -0.56 5.08
CA SER A 148 18.89 -0.01 4.72
C SER A 148 19.84 -0.13 5.93
N ASN A 149 20.42 -1.32 6.13
CA ASN A 149 21.49 -1.62 7.08
C ASN A 149 21.24 -1.30 8.57
N GLU A 150 20.12 -1.76 9.15
CA GLU A 150 20.20 -2.10 10.58
C GLU A 150 20.95 -3.44 10.73
N LYS A 151 22.28 -3.39 10.59
CA LYS A 151 23.12 -4.23 11.44
C LYS A 151 23.01 -3.66 12.85
N ILE A 152 21.92 -3.96 13.53
CA ILE A 152 21.83 -3.81 14.97
C ILE A 152 21.59 -5.20 15.53
N GLN A 153 22.68 -5.84 15.98
CA GLN A 153 22.50 -6.71 17.13
C GLN A 153 21.88 -5.89 18.24
N GLN A 154 20.69 -6.27 18.64
CA GLN A 154 20.34 -6.23 20.04
C GLN A 154 19.34 -7.35 20.31
N ARG A 155 19.87 -8.48 20.75
CA ARG A 155 19.14 -9.47 21.54
C ARG A 155 20.03 -9.83 22.71
N GLY A 156 19.71 -9.26 23.87
CA GLY A 156 20.57 -9.35 25.06
C GLY A 156 21.81 -8.46 24.95
N ASP A 157 22.54 -8.32 26.06
CA ASP A 157 23.69 -7.40 26.30
C ASP A 157 24.91 -7.56 25.36
N TYR A 158 24.76 -8.08 24.14
CA TYR A 158 25.87 -8.30 23.21
C TYR A 158 25.60 -7.76 21.80
N ILE A 159 26.57 -6.97 21.32
CA ILE A 159 26.70 -6.50 19.94
C ILE A 159 27.79 -7.35 19.25
N TYR A 160 27.45 -8.00 18.15
CA TYR A 160 28.33 -8.84 17.30
C TYR A 160 28.62 -8.23 15.91
N ARG A 161 29.59 -7.33 15.77
CA ARG A 161 29.95 -6.86 14.43
C ARG A 161 30.48 -8.03 13.56
N SER A 162 29.76 -8.43 12.50
CA SER A 162 30.37 -9.26 11.45
C SER A 162 30.99 -8.33 10.41
N GLU A 163 32.31 -8.35 10.30
CA GLU A 163 33.02 -7.78 9.17
C GLU A 163 33.23 -8.89 8.14
N TYR A 164 32.73 -8.66 6.93
CA TYR A 164 33.29 -9.19 5.68
C TYR A 164 32.93 -8.19 4.59
#